data_AF-A0AAD1DNV2-F1
#
_entry.id   AF-A0AAD1DNV2-F1
#
_cell.length_a   1.000
_cell.length_b   1.000
_cell.length_c   1.000
_cell.angle_alpha   90.00
_cell.angle_beta   90.00
_cell.angle_gamma   90.00
#
_symmetry.space_group_name_H-M   'P 1'
#
loop_
_entity.id
_entity.type
_entity.pdbx_description
1 polymer ?
#
loop_
_entity_poly.entity_id
_entity_poly.type
_entity_poly.pdbx_seq_one_letter_code
_entity_poly.pdbx_strand_id
1 'polypeptide(L)'
;MKPEILKKILEENVLSRESKEKLAAMHDRISAKEFSDLLDAEGNQYVEFVQEGGGVWGSALVGYLYGLEIFGIRFLKVAGTSAGAINTILIAACKSKEDAKSETIKDILFNWNFADFMDGKPYVRSTIHAMLNNKNFLKINSYLAIGILLFFGVLAFVYPTEKIWQTKILFSIPMLLVIVGVLFFAKFYSDLRKRNSGLNPGNTFLATMKEALDIFGIKTVANLNEKFVKTGKDLNLNYRYGNEMQYYNKALESIEEIRINNLEHIDKIRYKIFYDSTVNNEYYKKDPFYLLKSEYIVITTDINAKIKVELPTMANLYWSEEELKHISPAEFVRASMSVPFFFEPMQKAINKNDDSVKYAWKFWMNTLPENINPAGVFIDGGSISNFPIDLFHATDIFYPRMPLFGVQLTSDSDLLSEKGKTASQVLKSPLSYAGNIISTLKGFNDKTFLTKHTFYHLFSIQTVNCGSSSWLNFFMKRDEKEELFNRGFQAALDFLNNFEWDQYKCERMMLSMKEKKILKEEDTKTVG
;
A
#
# COMPACT_ATOMS: atom_id res chain seq x y z
N MET A 1 13.59 19.46 -13.72
CA MET A 1 12.37 19.80 -14.49
C MET A 1 12.70 20.88 -15.50
N LYS A 2 12.13 20.81 -16.71
CA LYS A 2 12.36 21.85 -17.74
C LYS A 2 11.54 23.12 -17.42
N PRO A 3 12.04 24.35 -17.64
CA PRO A 3 11.31 25.59 -17.33
C PRO A 3 9.94 25.69 -18.03
N GLU A 4 9.78 25.09 -19.20
CA GLU A 4 8.52 25.09 -19.94
C GLU A 4 7.43 24.29 -19.21
N ILE A 5 7.82 23.18 -18.56
CA ILE A 5 6.92 22.37 -17.73
C ILE A 5 6.48 23.18 -16.51
N LEU A 6 7.38 23.94 -15.88
CA LEU A 6 7.03 24.85 -14.77
C LEU A 6 5.98 25.86 -15.19
N LYS A 7 6.21 26.57 -16.29
CA LYS A 7 5.29 27.58 -16.78
C LYS A 7 3.89 26.98 -17.04
N LYS A 8 3.84 25.82 -17.71
CA LYS A 8 2.60 25.09 -17.97
C LYS A 8 1.84 24.78 -16.66
N ILE A 9 2.52 24.18 -15.68
CA ILE A 9 1.89 23.79 -14.40
C ILE A 9 1.40 25.02 -13.61
N LEU A 10 2.13 26.13 -13.64
CA LEU A 10 1.75 27.36 -12.95
C LEU A 10 0.51 28.01 -13.58
N GLU A 11 0.31 27.88 -14.89
CA GLU A 11 -0.85 28.36 -15.63
C GLU A 11 -2.09 27.46 -15.47
N GLU A 12 -1.90 26.14 -15.33
CA GLU A 12 -2.99 25.17 -15.23
C GLU A 12 -3.67 25.11 -13.86
N ASN A 13 -4.98 24.84 -13.83
CA ASN A 13 -5.75 24.70 -12.58
C ASN A 13 -5.66 23.30 -11.95
N VAL A 14 -4.51 22.63 -12.09
CA VAL A 14 -4.29 21.26 -11.60
C VAL A 14 -3.92 21.22 -10.12
N LEU A 15 -3.24 22.28 -9.64
CA LEU A 15 -2.69 22.43 -8.30
C LEU A 15 -3.29 23.62 -7.57
N SER A 16 -3.35 23.52 -6.24
CA SER A 16 -3.70 24.64 -5.36
C SER A 16 -2.66 25.76 -5.46
N ARG A 17 -3.05 26.98 -5.06
CA ARG A 17 -2.14 28.13 -5.05
C ARG A 17 -0.89 27.86 -4.21
N GLU A 18 -1.05 27.30 -3.02
CA GLU A 18 0.04 26.94 -2.12
C GLU A 18 1.02 25.94 -2.76
N SER A 19 0.48 24.89 -3.41
CA SER A 19 1.30 23.91 -4.12
C SER A 19 2.11 24.56 -5.26
N LYS A 20 1.52 25.49 -6.01
CA LYS A 20 2.22 26.25 -7.06
C LYS A 20 3.32 27.15 -6.51
N GLU A 21 3.03 27.88 -5.43
CA GLU A 21 4.01 28.74 -4.76
C GLU A 21 5.20 27.92 -4.24
N LYS A 22 4.92 26.76 -3.63
CA LYS A 22 5.96 25.83 -3.15
C LYS A 22 6.79 25.24 -4.29
N LEU A 23 6.14 24.84 -5.40
CA LEU A 23 6.83 24.36 -6.59
C LEU A 23 7.77 25.42 -7.16
N ALA A 24 7.30 26.66 -7.32
CA ALA A 24 8.11 27.76 -7.82
C ALA A 24 9.31 28.05 -6.92
N ALA A 25 9.12 28.00 -5.60
CA ALA A 25 10.19 28.26 -4.63
C ALA A 25 11.28 27.17 -4.61
N MET A 26 10.93 25.91 -4.86
CA MET A 26 11.86 24.77 -4.79
C MET A 26 12.37 24.31 -6.17
N HIS A 27 11.81 24.83 -7.26
CA HIS A 27 12.07 24.37 -8.63
C HIS A 27 13.56 24.27 -8.95
N ASP A 28 14.31 25.37 -8.81
CA ASP A 28 15.71 25.42 -9.25
C ASP A 28 16.58 24.47 -8.44
N ARG A 29 16.33 24.37 -7.13
CA ARG A 29 17.08 23.48 -6.25
C ARG A 29 16.82 22.02 -6.58
N ILE A 30 15.56 21.62 -6.74
CA ILE A 30 15.21 20.22 -7.06
C ILE A 30 15.68 19.87 -8.48
N SER A 31 15.52 20.78 -9.45
CA SER A 31 15.93 20.56 -10.84
C SER A 31 17.43 20.36 -11.03
N ALA A 32 18.27 20.86 -10.13
CA ALA A 32 19.72 20.67 -10.15
C ALA A 32 20.20 19.33 -9.56
N LYS A 33 19.30 18.55 -8.93
CA LYS A 33 19.65 17.32 -8.22
C LYS A 33 19.65 16.08 -9.10
N GLU A 34 20.51 15.14 -8.71
CA GLU A 34 20.48 13.76 -9.19
C GLU A 34 19.73 12.90 -8.16
N PHE A 35 18.94 11.95 -8.65
CA PHE A 35 18.14 11.02 -7.85
C PHE A 35 18.51 9.57 -8.12
N SER A 36 19.06 9.25 -9.29
CA SER A 36 19.41 7.89 -9.70
C SER A 36 20.57 7.89 -10.70
N ASP A 37 21.28 6.76 -10.76
CA ASP A 37 22.28 6.50 -11.79
C ASP A 37 21.68 5.78 -13.00
N LEU A 38 20.40 5.40 -12.97
CA LEU A 38 19.70 4.78 -14.10
C LEU A 38 18.86 5.80 -14.86
N LEU A 39 19.16 5.96 -16.14
CA LEU A 39 18.58 6.96 -17.04
C LEU A 39 17.97 6.33 -18.29
N ASP A 40 16.85 6.83 -18.78
CA ASP A 40 16.39 6.52 -20.15
C ASP A 40 17.02 7.47 -21.20
N ALA A 41 16.61 7.32 -22.45
CA ALA A 41 17.07 8.15 -23.56
C ALA A 41 16.66 9.64 -23.44
N GLU A 42 15.64 9.96 -22.65
CA GLU A 42 15.17 11.32 -22.40
C GLU A 42 15.81 11.95 -21.15
N GLY A 43 16.62 11.17 -20.41
CA GLY A 43 17.27 11.58 -19.18
C GLY A 43 16.37 11.46 -17.94
N ASN A 44 15.24 10.74 -18.03
CA ASN A 44 14.42 10.46 -16.85
C ASN A 44 15.16 9.48 -15.92
N GLN A 45 14.99 9.65 -14.62
CA GLN A 45 15.72 8.95 -13.57
C GLN A 45 14.86 7.87 -12.93
N TYR A 46 15.37 6.63 -12.85
CA TYR A 46 14.56 5.47 -12.43
C TYR A 46 14.75 5.13 -10.96
N VAL A 47 13.64 4.85 -10.28
CA VAL A 47 13.60 4.50 -8.86
C VAL A 47 12.74 3.25 -8.62
N GLU A 48 12.90 2.64 -7.45
CA GLU A 48 11.93 1.71 -6.89
C GLU A 48 10.91 2.50 -6.06
N PHE A 49 9.63 2.15 -6.13
CA PHE A 49 8.57 2.92 -5.50
C PHE A 49 7.58 2.06 -4.72
N VAL A 50 7.40 2.35 -3.44
CA VAL A 50 6.54 1.60 -2.51
C VAL A 50 5.49 2.52 -1.93
N GLN A 51 4.25 2.03 -1.91
CA GLN A 51 3.08 2.82 -1.53
C GLN A 51 2.27 2.12 -0.45
N GLU A 52 2.04 2.85 0.65
CA GLU A 52 1.23 2.35 1.76
C GLU A 52 -0.26 2.24 1.40
N GLY A 53 -0.95 1.28 2.01
CA GLY A 53 -2.41 1.20 2.00
C GLY A 53 -3.07 2.28 2.87
N GLY A 54 -4.03 3.00 2.29
CA GLY A 54 -4.79 4.05 2.97
C GLY A 54 -6.25 4.20 2.54
N GLY A 55 -6.88 3.12 2.04
CA GLY A 55 -8.27 3.12 1.59
C GLY A 55 -8.60 4.23 0.56
N VAL A 56 -9.46 5.17 0.93
CA VAL A 56 -9.87 6.26 0.03
C VAL A 56 -8.80 7.36 -0.16
N TRP A 57 -7.70 7.31 0.58
CA TRP A 57 -6.60 8.29 0.45
C TRP A 57 -5.70 8.08 -0.77
N GLY A 58 -6.06 7.19 -1.70
CA GLY A 58 -5.30 6.97 -2.94
C GLY A 58 -5.00 8.25 -3.74
N SER A 59 -5.86 9.27 -3.65
CA SER A 59 -5.60 10.59 -4.27
C SER A 59 -4.32 11.25 -3.78
N ALA A 60 -3.94 11.07 -2.51
CA ALA A 60 -2.68 11.58 -1.97
C ALA A 60 -1.47 10.86 -2.56
N LEU A 61 -1.55 9.54 -2.75
CA LEU A 61 -0.50 8.76 -3.40
C LEU A 61 -0.29 9.21 -4.85
N VAL A 62 -1.37 9.52 -5.58
CA VAL A 62 -1.27 10.05 -6.95
C VAL A 62 -0.73 11.47 -6.99
N GLY A 63 -1.03 12.29 -5.99
CA GLY A 63 -0.38 13.60 -5.80
C GLY A 63 1.13 13.49 -5.61
N TYR A 64 1.57 12.54 -4.77
CA TYR A 64 2.98 12.26 -4.56
C TYR A 64 3.66 11.77 -5.84
N LEU A 65 3.03 10.82 -6.53
CA LEU A 65 3.45 10.32 -7.85
C LEU A 65 3.62 11.46 -8.86
N TYR A 66 2.65 12.38 -8.94
CA TYR A 66 2.71 13.55 -9.82
C TYR A 66 3.93 14.42 -9.49
N GLY A 67 4.18 14.69 -8.21
CA GLY A 67 5.36 15.44 -7.77
C GLY A 67 6.68 14.80 -8.19
N LEU A 68 6.79 13.47 -8.14
CA LEU A 68 7.98 12.76 -8.64
C LEU A 68 8.11 12.89 -10.17
N GLU A 69 7.04 12.63 -10.92
CA GLU A 69 7.09 12.55 -12.38
C GLU A 69 7.42 13.88 -13.06
N ILE A 70 6.97 15.02 -12.52
CA ILE A 70 7.28 16.34 -13.09
C ILE A 70 8.78 16.69 -13.01
N PHE A 71 9.51 16.09 -12.07
CA PHE A 71 10.97 16.21 -11.97
C PHE A 71 11.73 15.15 -12.77
N GLY A 72 11.03 14.38 -13.61
CA GLY A 72 11.65 13.38 -14.49
C GLY A 72 11.94 12.06 -13.79
N ILE A 73 11.31 11.77 -12.65
CA ILE A 73 11.45 10.48 -11.99
C ILE A 73 10.47 9.47 -12.61
N ARG A 74 10.94 8.24 -12.85
CA ARG A 74 10.19 7.09 -13.38
C ARG A 74 10.43 5.86 -12.53
N PHE A 75 9.60 4.84 -12.73
CA PHE A 75 9.51 3.72 -11.80
C PHE A 75 9.95 2.44 -12.48
N LEU A 76 11.07 1.88 -12.03
CA LEU A 76 11.52 0.57 -12.48
C LEU A 76 10.70 -0.51 -11.77
N LYS A 77 10.54 -0.36 -10.46
CA LYS A 77 9.76 -1.27 -9.63
C LYS A 77 8.71 -0.53 -8.87
N VAL A 78 7.52 -1.10 -8.79
CA VAL A 78 6.39 -0.53 -8.04
C VAL A 78 5.78 -1.58 -7.13
N ALA A 79 5.52 -1.22 -5.88
CA ALA A 79 4.77 -2.08 -4.98
C ALA A 79 3.74 -1.29 -4.19
N GLY A 80 2.62 -1.92 -3.86
CA GLY A 80 1.65 -1.29 -2.99
C GLY A 80 0.61 -2.25 -2.40
N THR A 81 -0.01 -1.77 -1.34
CA THR A 81 -1.08 -2.46 -0.62
C THR A 81 -2.36 -1.65 -0.70
N SER A 82 -3.53 -2.28 -0.84
CA SER A 82 -4.83 -1.60 -0.79
C SER A 82 -4.91 -0.44 -1.81
N ALA A 83 -5.13 0.80 -1.35
CA ALA A 83 -5.08 2.00 -2.21
C ALA A 83 -3.78 2.12 -3.03
N GLY A 84 -2.63 1.75 -2.44
CA GLY A 84 -1.35 1.67 -3.13
C GLY A 84 -1.33 0.60 -4.22
N ALA A 85 -2.05 -0.50 -4.05
CA ALA A 85 -2.17 -1.54 -5.08
C ALA A 85 -2.92 -1.06 -6.33
N ILE A 86 -3.95 -0.22 -6.15
CA ILE A 86 -4.65 0.45 -7.26
C ILE A 86 -3.65 1.26 -8.06
N ASN A 87 -2.88 2.14 -7.38
CA ASN A 87 -1.92 2.99 -8.07
C ASN A 87 -0.79 2.17 -8.71
N THR A 88 -0.24 1.17 -8.02
CA THR A 88 0.78 0.25 -8.57
C THR A 88 0.34 -0.39 -9.88
N ILE A 89 -0.87 -0.96 -9.93
CA ILE A 89 -1.36 -1.61 -11.16
C ILE A 89 -1.66 -0.58 -12.26
N LEU A 90 -2.17 0.60 -11.92
CA LEU A 90 -2.37 1.67 -12.90
C LEU A 90 -1.04 2.23 -13.44
N ILE A 91 0.01 2.36 -12.61
CA ILE A 91 1.36 2.73 -13.06
C ILE A 91 1.92 1.66 -14.01
N ALA A 92 1.73 0.39 -13.71
CA ALA A 92 2.21 -0.70 -14.57
C ALA A 92 1.43 -0.81 -15.89
N ALA A 93 0.13 -0.50 -15.89
CA ALA A 93 -0.75 -0.66 -17.03
C ALA A 93 -0.78 0.57 -17.97
N CYS A 94 -0.69 1.78 -17.42
CA CYS A 94 -0.84 3.04 -18.16
C CYS A 94 0.43 3.38 -18.94
N LYS A 95 0.27 3.78 -20.21
CA LYS A 95 1.35 4.29 -21.10
C LYS A 95 2.63 3.41 -21.11
N SER A 96 3.78 3.90 -21.57
CA SER A 96 5.06 3.20 -21.44
C SER A 96 5.73 3.52 -20.10
N LYS A 97 6.82 2.82 -19.75
CA LYS A 97 7.54 3.07 -18.48
C LYS A 97 8.20 4.46 -18.46
N GLU A 98 8.63 4.96 -19.61
CA GLU A 98 9.26 6.27 -19.85
C GLU A 98 8.25 7.43 -19.72
N ASP A 99 6.97 7.18 -20.01
CA ASP A 99 5.92 8.19 -19.96
C ASP A 99 5.51 8.55 -18.53
N ALA A 100 5.17 9.83 -18.32
CA ALA A 100 4.45 10.28 -17.11
C ALA A 100 2.97 9.84 -17.14
N LYS A 101 2.50 9.27 -16.03
CA LYS A 101 1.21 8.57 -15.92
C LYS A 101 0.26 9.22 -14.91
N SER A 102 0.79 9.99 -13.98
CA SER A 102 0.08 10.59 -12.84
C SER A 102 -1.17 11.37 -13.22
N GLU A 103 -1.14 12.18 -14.28
CA GLU A 103 -2.33 12.92 -14.74
C GLU A 103 -3.46 11.99 -15.19
N THR A 104 -3.12 10.98 -16.01
CA THR A 104 -4.10 9.98 -16.47
C THR A 104 -4.67 9.18 -15.31
N ILE A 105 -3.82 8.80 -14.34
CA ILE A 105 -4.24 8.08 -13.15
C ILE A 105 -5.12 8.97 -12.26
N LYS A 106 -4.77 10.25 -12.11
CA LYS A 106 -5.57 11.25 -11.39
C LYS A 106 -6.97 11.32 -11.99
N ASP A 107 -7.08 11.46 -13.31
CA ASP A 107 -8.37 11.55 -14.01
C ASP A 107 -9.24 10.31 -13.75
N ILE A 108 -8.65 9.12 -13.83
CA ILE A 108 -9.36 7.86 -13.51
C ILE A 108 -9.89 7.89 -12.08
N LEU A 109 -9.03 8.13 -11.09
CA LEU A 109 -9.44 8.11 -9.68
C LEU A 109 -10.43 9.22 -9.32
N PHE A 110 -10.33 10.37 -9.98
CA PHE A 110 -11.21 11.52 -9.69
C PHE A 110 -12.59 11.31 -10.29
N ASN A 111 -12.69 10.62 -11.42
CA ASN A 111 -13.95 10.24 -12.06
C ASN A 111 -14.68 9.10 -11.32
N TRP A 112 -13.97 8.28 -10.55
CA TRP A 112 -14.60 7.24 -9.74
C TRP A 112 -15.40 7.83 -8.58
N ASN A 113 -16.66 7.45 -8.44
CA ASN A 113 -17.43 7.72 -7.24
C ASN A 113 -17.25 6.58 -6.24
N PHE A 114 -16.45 6.80 -5.19
CA PHE A 114 -16.12 5.77 -4.21
C PHE A 114 -17.35 5.21 -3.47
N ALA A 115 -18.44 5.97 -3.41
CA ALA A 115 -19.68 5.52 -2.79
C ALA A 115 -20.36 4.39 -3.58
N ASP A 116 -20.04 4.23 -4.86
CA ASP A 116 -20.60 3.18 -5.71
C ASP A 116 -19.91 1.82 -5.49
N PHE A 117 -18.72 1.83 -4.86
CA PHE A 117 -18.05 0.61 -4.40
C PHE A 117 -18.74 -0.02 -3.18
N MET A 118 -19.69 0.70 -2.56
CA MET A 118 -20.57 0.16 -1.52
C MET A 118 -21.75 -0.60 -2.16
N ASP A 119 -21.45 -1.71 -2.82
CA ASP A 119 -22.39 -2.53 -3.59
C ASP A 119 -23.16 -3.55 -2.73
N GLY A 120 -23.18 -3.35 -1.41
CA GLY A 120 -24.03 -4.07 -0.47
C GLY A 120 -25.53 -3.75 -0.60
N LYS A 121 -26.36 -4.35 0.28
CA LYS A 121 -27.80 -4.07 0.29
C LYS A 121 -28.06 -2.58 0.62
N PRO A 122 -29.13 -1.94 0.11
CA PRO A 122 -29.36 -0.50 0.32
C PRO A 122 -29.37 -0.05 1.79
N TYR A 123 -29.95 -0.86 2.69
CA TYR A 123 -29.94 -0.53 4.12
C TYR A 123 -28.53 -0.55 4.72
N VAL A 124 -27.65 -1.43 4.25
CA VAL A 124 -26.25 -1.52 4.68
C VAL A 124 -25.52 -0.22 4.32
N ARG A 125 -25.74 0.29 3.11
CA ARG A 125 -25.18 1.58 2.67
C ARG A 125 -25.63 2.73 3.58
N SER A 126 -26.92 2.82 3.91
CA SER A 126 -27.42 3.86 4.83
C SER A 126 -26.89 3.73 6.26
N THR A 127 -26.76 2.51 6.78
CA THR A 127 -26.24 2.26 8.13
C THR A 127 -24.75 2.57 8.21
N ILE A 128 -23.95 2.15 7.22
CA ILE A 128 -22.52 2.46 7.15
C ILE A 128 -22.32 3.97 7.02
N HIS A 129 -23.08 4.64 6.15
CA HIS A 129 -23.00 6.10 5.98
C HIS A 129 -23.22 6.83 7.32
N ALA A 130 -24.28 6.45 8.04
CA ALA A 130 -24.60 7.05 9.34
C ALA A 130 -23.55 6.71 10.42
N MET A 131 -22.98 5.50 10.38
CA MET A 131 -21.95 5.06 11.33
C MET A 131 -20.59 5.74 11.09
N LEU A 132 -20.19 5.92 9.82
CA LEU A 132 -18.94 6.58 9.46
C LEU A 132 -19.00 8.09 9.73
N ASN A 133 -20.14 8.73 9.47
CA ASN A 133 -20.31 10.18 9.69
C ASN A 133 -20.53 10.55 11.16
N ASN A 134 -20.94 9.60 12.01
CA ASN A 134 -21.19 9.86 13.43
C ASN A 134 -20.47 8.85 14.32
N LYS A 135 -19.34 9.27 14.92
CA LYS A 135 -18.54 8.45 15.86
C LYS A 135 -19.35 7.95 17.07
N ASN A 136 -20.45 8.62 17.42
CA ASN A 136 -21.35 8.23 18.51
C ASN A 136 -22.61 7.49 18.04
N PHE A 137 -22.72 7.14 16.75
CA PHE A 137 -23.91 6.49 16.17
C PHE A 137 -24.38 5.30 16.99
N LEU A 138 -23.48 4.37 17.31
CA LEU A 138 -23.81 3.18 18.11
C LEU A 138 -24.30 3.55 19.52
N LYS A 139 -23.67 4.53 20.18
CA LYS A 139 -24.08 4.98 21.51
C LYS A 139 -25.45 5.66 21.49
N ILE A 140 -25.65 6.60 20.58
CA ILE A 140 -26.90 7.35 20.43
C ILE A 140 -28.05 6.39 20.16
N ASN A 141 -27.88 5.47 19.19
CA ASN A 141 -28.92 4.50 18.88
C ASN A 141 -29.17 3.51 20.02
N SER A 142 -28.13 3.13 20.78
CA SER A 142 -28.31 2.30 21.97
C SER A 142 -29.11 3.02 23.06
N TYR A 143 -28.84 4.31 23.31
CA TYR A 143 -29.60 5.10 24.28
C TYR A 143 -31.03 5.35 23.81
N LEU A 144 -31.24 5.58 22.51
CA LEU A 144 -32.58 5.71 21.93
C LEU A 144 -33.38 4.41 22.09
N ALA A 145 -32.78 3.26 21.78
CA ALA A 145 -33.42 1.96 21.94
C ALA A 145 -33.78 1.67 23.40
N ILE A 146 -32.86 1.94 24.34
CA ILE A 146 -33.11 1.81 25.78
C ILE A 146 -34.22 2.77 26.24
N GLY A 147 -34.18 4.03 25.79
CA GLY A 147 -35.17 5.05 26.12
C GLY A 147 -36.56 4.69 25.62
N ILE A 148 -36.68 4.17 24.40
CA ILE A 148 -37.95 3.68 23.84
C ILE A 148 -38.47 2.49 24.66
N LEU A 149 -37.61 1.52 24.99
CA LEU A 149 -38.00 0.37 25.81
C LEU A 149 -38.46 0.78 27.21
N LEU A 150 -37.74 1.70 27.85
CA LEU A 150 -38.10 2.25 29.17
C LEU A 150 -39.40 3.06 29.09
N PHE A 151 -39.58 3.88 28.06
CA PHE A 151 -40.80 4.66 27.86
C PHE A 151 -42.03 3.75 27.77
N PHE A 152 -42.00 2.74 26.89
CA PHE A 152 -43.11 1.79 26.78
C PHE A 152 -43.26 0.90 28.02
N GLY A 153 -42.15 0.58 28.70
CA GLY A 153 -42.17 -0.10 29.98
C GLY A 153 -42.88 0.70 31.08
N VAL A 154 -42.53 1.97 31.26
CA VAL A 154 -43.16 2.86 32.26
C VAL A 154 -44.60 3.19 31.87
N LEU A 155 -44.88 3.45 30.59
CA LEU A 155 -46.23 3.66 30.07
C LEU A 155 -47.14 2.49 30.45
N ALA A 156 -46.62 1.26 30.40
CA ALA A 156 -47.35 0.06 30.81
C ALA A 156 -47.81 0.05 32.28
N PHE A 157 -47.14 0.80 33.17
CA PHE A 157 -47.49 0.92 34.58
C PHE A 157 -48.30 2.18 34.93
N VAL A 158 -48.10 3.28 34.18
CA VAL A 158 -48.71 4.58 34.52
C VAL A 158 -50.08 4.76 33.87
N TYR A 159 -50.33 4.17 32.69
CA TYR A 159 -51.59 4.37 32.00
C TYR A 159 -52.71 3.52 32.64
N PRO A 160 -53.77 4.16 33.20
CA PRO A 160 -54.85 3.43 33.82
C PRO A 160 -55.61 2.63 32.75
N THR A 161 -55.83 1.34 33.01
CA THR A 161 -56.56 0.44 32.11
C THR A 161 -57.78 -0.10 32.83
N GLU A 162 -58.96 0.01 32.21
CA GLU A 162 -60.22 -0.46 32.79
C GLU A 162 -60.43 -1.95 32.56
N LYS A 163 -59.85 -2.49 31.48
CA LYS A 163 -60.04 -3.89 31.07
C LYS A 163 -58.71 -4.60 30.94
N ILE A 164 -58.66 -5.85 31.42
CA ILE A 164 -57.47 -6.72 31.46
C ILE A 164 -56.75 -6.83 30.09
N TRP A 165 -57.49 -6.83 28.98
CA TRP A 165 -56.89 -6.92 27.63
C TRP A 165 -56.09 -5.67 27.24
N GLN A 166 -56.45 -4.48 27.74
CA GLN A 166 -55.71 -3.24 27.49
C GLN A 166 -54.35 -3.28 28.19
N THR A 167 -54.29 -3.78 29.42
CA THR A 167 -53.04 -4.00 30.15
C THR A 167 -52.13 -4.97 29.39
N LYS A 168 -52.68 -6.09 28.90
CA LYS A 168 -51.93 -7.07 28.10
C LYS A 168 -51.33 -6.46 26.82
N ILE A 169 -52.08 -5.61 26.12
CA ILE A 169 -51.57 -4.90 24.93
C ILE A 169 -50.40 -3.99 25.30
N LEU A 170 -50.52 -3.24 26.40
CA LEU A 170 -49.52 -2.27 26.82
C LEU A 170 -48.16 -2.93 27.16
N PHE A 171 -48.19 -4.08 27.84
CA PHE A 171 -46.98 -4.88 28.10
C PHE A 171 -46.46 -5.65 26.87
N SER A 172 -47.31 -5.91 25.88
CA SER A 172 -46.89 -6.59 24.65
C SER A 172 -46.06 -5.70 23.72
N ILE A 173 -46.23 -4.38 23.77
CA ILE A 173 -45.49 -3.42 22.92
C ILE A 173 -43.97 -3.44 23.17
N PRO A 174 -43.45 -3.26 24.40
CA PRO A 174 -42.02 -3.34 24.65
C PRO A 174 -41.47 -4.74 24.36
N MET A 175 -42.24 -5.80 24.64
CA MET A 175 -41.85 -7.17 24.31
C MET A 175 -41.75 -7.39 22.80
N LEU A 176 -42.69 -6.84 22.01
CA LEU A 176 -42.68 -6.87 20.56
C LEU A 176 -41.45 -6.13 20.01
N LEU A 177 -41.10 -4.97 20.57
CA LEU A 177 -39.90 -4.22 20.16
C LEU A 177 -38.61 -5.01 20.42
N VAL A 178 -38.51 -5.71 21.55
CA VAL A 178 -37.39 -6.62 21.82
C VAL A 178 -37.36 -7.78 20.81
N ILE A 179 -38.50 -8.42 20.55
CA ILE A 179 -38.60 -9.52 19.57
C ILE A 179 -38.19 -9.04 18.17
N VAL A 180 -38.68 -7.89 17.72
CA VAL A 180 -38.32 -7.29 16.43
C VAL A 180 -36.82 -6.98 16.40
N GLY A 181 -36.25 -6.44 17.48
CA GLY A 181 -34.82 -6.19 17.60
C GLY A 181 -33.98 -7.47 17.51
N VAL A 182 -34.39 -8.54 18.20
CA VAL A 182 -33.74 -9.86 18.13
C VAL A 182 -33.85 -10.45 16.73
N LEU A 183 -35.02 -10.38 16.09
CA LEU A 183 -35.20 -10.86 14.71
C LEU A 183 -34.35 -10.07 13.71
N PHE A 184 -34.24 -8.75 13.88
CA PHE A 184 -33.38 -7.90 13.04
C PHE A 184 -31.90 -8.25 13.24
N PHE A 185 -31.46 -8.41 14.50
CA PHE A 185 -30.08 -8.82 14.81
C PHE A 185 -29.78 -10.23 14.29
N ALA A 186 -30.70 -11.18 14.47
CA ALA A 186 -30.57 -12.54 13.94
C ALA A 186 -30.52 -12.56 12.41
N LYS A 187 -31.32 -11.72 11.74
CA LYS A 187 -31.27 -11.54 10.28
C LYS A 187 -29.95 -10.91 9.84
N PHE A 188 -29.48 -9.86 10.52
CA PHE A 188 -28.20 -9.21 10.24
C PHE A 188 -27.02 -10.18 10.42
N TYR A 189 -27.01 -10.95 11.52
CA TYR A 189 -26.02 -11.99 11.77
C TYR A 189 -26.09 -13.12 10.74
N SER A 190 -27.29 -13.55 10.35
CA SER A 190 -27.47 -14.55 9.29
C SER A 190 -26.97 -14.04 7.94
N ASP A 191 -27.27 -12.79 7.59
CA ASP A 191 -26.79 -12.13 6.38
C ASP A 191 -25.26 -12.00 6.38
N LEU A 192 -24.65 -11.57 7.49
CA LEU A 192 -23.20 -11.54 7.66
C LEU A 192 -22.58 -12.94 7.50
N ARG A 193 -23.17 -13.96 8.13
CA ARG A 193 -22.68 -15.34 8.05
C ARG A 193 -22.79 -15.89 6.63
N LYS A 194 -23.87 -15.61 5.90
CA LYS A 194 -24.06 -16.03 4.51
C LYS A 194 -23.13 -15.29 3.54
N ARG A 195 -22.65 -14.11 3.91
CA ARG A 195 -21.78 -13.23 3.12
C ARG A 195 -20.33 -13.23 3.57
N ASN A 196 -19.90 -14.31 4.24
CA ASN A 196 -18.52 -14.47 4.70
C ASN A 196 -17.99 -13.27 5.52
N SER A 197 -18.88 -12.63 6.29
CA SER A 197 -18.61 -11.49 7.18
C SER A 197 -18.26 -10.16 6.50
N GLY A 198 -18.51 -10.00 5.20
CA GLY A 198 -18.39 -8.72 4.49
C GLY A 198 -19.73 -7.99 4.30
N LEU A 199 -19.69 -6.66 4.29
CA LEU A 199 -20.88 -5.83 4.07
C LEU A 199 -21.14 -5.56 2.57
N ASN A 200 -20.07 -5.48 1.77
CA ASN A 200 -20.10 -5.18 0.35
C ASN A 200 -19.42 -6.31 -0.46
N PRO A 201 -20.08 -6.90 -1.47
CA PRO A 201 -19.47 -7.91 -2.34
C PRO A 201 -18.20 -7.47 -3.06
N GLY A 202 -18.06 -6.18 -3.40
CA GLY A 202 -16.91 -5.63 -4.13
C GLY A 202 -16.86 -6.01 -5.62
N ASN A 203 -17.99 -6.40 -6.19
CA ASN A 203 -18.14 -6.69 -7.62
C ASN A 203 -18.11 -5.41 -8.45
N THR A 204 -18.75 -4.33 -7.98
CA THR A 204 -18.70 -3.03 -8.66
C THR A 204 -17.27 -2.52 -8.74
N PHE A 205 -16.51 -2.60 -7.64
CA PHE A 205 -15.10 -2.23 -7.63
C PHE A 205 -14.28 -3.06 -8.63
N LEU A 206 -14.45 -4.38 -8.65
CA LEU A 206 -13.76 -5.25 -9.61
C LEU A 206 -14.09 -4.89 -11.06
N ALA A 207 -15.36 -4.63 -11.38
CA ALA A 207 -15.79 -4.24 -12.72
C ALA A 207 -15.19 -2.89 -13.13
N THR A 208 -15.27 -1.87 -12.26
CA THR A 208 -14.67 -0.55 -12.51
C THR A 208 -13.15 -0.64 -12.71
N MET A 209 -12.46 -1.48 -11.94
CA MET A 209 -11.01 -1.68 -12.13
C MET A 209 -10.70 -2.39 -13.46
N LYS A 210 -11.52 -3.37 -13.89
CA LYS A 210 -11.39 -4.01 -15.21
C LYS A 210 -11.57 -3.00 -16.34
N GLU A 211 -12.63 -2.19 -16.28
CA GLU A 211 -12.90 -1.13 -17.25
C GLU A 211 -11.74 -0.13 -17.35
N ALA A 212 -11.15 0.27 -16.21
CA ALA A 212 -10.01 1.17 -16.21
C ALA A 212 -8.75 0.56 -16.86
N LEU A 213 -8.55 -0.75 -16.75
CA LEU A 213 -7.43 -1.45 -17.38
C LEU A 213 -7.67 -1.71 -18.88
N ASP A 214 -8.93 -1.95 -19.26
CA ASP A 214 -9.34 -2.14 -20.64
C ASP A 214 -9.08 -0.88 -21.49
N ILE A 215 -9.18 0.33 -20.91
CA ILE A 215 -8.77 1.60 -21.55
C ILE A 215 -7.33 1.52 -22.09
N PHE A 216 -6.45 0.78 -21.40
CA PHE A 216 -5.05 0.62 -21.77
C PHE A 216 -4.76 -0.69 -22.53
N GLY A 217 -5.80 -1.44 -22.91
CA GLY A 217 -5.67 -2.74 -23.57
C GLY A 217 -5.18 -3.87 -22.65
N ILE A 218 -5.21 -3.68 -21.32
CA ILE A 218 -4.74 -4.68 -20.35
C ILE A 218 -5.90 -5.55 -19.88
N LYS A 219 -6.12 -6.64 -20.61
CA LYS A 219 -7.18 -7.61 -20.29
C LYS A 219 -6.70 -8.72 -19.36
N THR A 220 -5.44 -9.12 -19.50
CA THR A 220 -4.88 -10.26 -18.77
C THR A 220 -3.59 -9.93 -18.04
N VAL A 221 -3.26 -10.73 -17.02
CA VAL A 221 -1.98 -10.64 -16.29
C VAL A 221 -0.80 -10.87 -17.25
N ALA A 222 -0.96 -11.76 -18.23
CA ALA A 222 0.03 -11.94 -19.29
C ALA A 222 0.26 -10.65 -20.09
N ASN A 223 -0.79 -9.91 -20.49
CA ASN A 223 -0.64 -8.63 -21.18
C ASN A 223 0.10 -7.59 -20.33
N LEU A 224 -0.20 -7.53 -19.03
CA LEU A 224 0.46 -6.60 -18.12
C LEU A 224 1.95 -6.96 -17.93
N ASN A 225 2.25 -8.24 -17.79
CA ASN A 225 3.63 -8.73 -17.68
C ASN A 225 4.43 -8.44 -18.95
N GLU A 226 3.87 -8.75 -20.12
CA GLU A 226 4.51 -8.46 -21.41
C GLU A 226 4.82 -6.97 -21.57
N LYS A 227 3.91 -6.10 -21.11
CA LYS A 227 4.06 -4.65 -21.18
C LYS A 227 5.11 -4.11 -20.20
N PHE A 228 5.01 -4.47 -18.92
CA PHE A 228 5.76 -3.80 -17.85
C PHE A 228 7.02 -4.57 -17.42
N VAL A 229 7.00 -5.89 -17.39
CA VAL A 229 8.08 -6.72 -16.84
C VAL A 229 9.15 -6.95 -17.90
N LYS A 230 10.29 -6.26 -17.73
CA LYS A 230 11.45 -6.27 -18.62
C LYS A 230 12.71 -6.51 -17.80
N THR A 231 13.76 -7.03 -18.41
CA THR A 231 15.01 -7.41 -17.71
C THR A 231 16.23 -7.03 -18.52
N GLY A 232 17.34 -6.73 -17.84
CA GLY A 232 18.64 -6.50 -18.49
C GLY A 232 18.56 -5.39 -19.56
N LYS A 233 19.00 -5.68 -20.78
CA LYS A 233 19.06 -4.70 -21.87
C LYS A 233 17.68 -4.26 -22.39
N ASP A 234 16.65 -5.08 -22.24
CA ASP A 234 15.27 -4.72 -22.62
C ASP A 234 14.68 -3.63 -21.70
N LEU A 235 15.41 -3.27 -20.64
CA LEU A 235 15.12 -2.10 -19.83
C LEU A 235 15.32 -0.78 -20.59
N ASN A 236 16.06 -0.74 -21.71
CA ASN A 236 16.33 0.50 -22.46
C ASN A 236 16.87 1.63 -21.57
N LEU A 237 17.70 1.27 -20.59
CA LEU A 237 18.32 2.21 -19.65
C LEU A 237 19.81 2.35 -19.97
N ASN A 238 20.35 3.47 -19.52
CA ASN A 238 21.76 3.79 -19.50
C ASN A 238 22.17 4.11 -18.06
N TYR A 239 23.36 3.67 -17.70
CA TYR A 239 24.01 4.09 -16.48
C TYR A 239 24.64 5.47 -16.67
N ARG A 240 24.42 6.38 -15.72
CA ARG A 240 24.81 7.81 -15.78
C ARG A 240 26.26 8.03 -16.17
N TYR A 241 27.17 7.19 -15.69
CA TYR A 241 28.61 7.33 -15.92
C TYR A 241 29.15 6.44 -17.06
N GLY A 242 28.27 5.71 -17.76
CA GLY A 242 28.63 4.81 -18.86
C GLY A 242 28.28 3.35 -18.61
N ASN A 243 27.91 2.63 -19.67
CA ASN A 243 27.40 1.25 -19.61
C ASN A 243 28.50 0.18 -19.62
N GLU A 244 29.77 0.57 -19.67
CA GLU A 244 30.90 -0.35 -19.71
C GLU A 244 31.58 -0.41 -18.33
N MET A 245 32.90 -0.37 -18.29
CA MET A 245 33.69 -0.48 -17.06
C MET A 245 33.53 0.72 -16.11
N GLN A 246 32.92 1.83 -16.54
CA GLN A 246 32.82 3.05 -15.73
C GLN A 246 32.00 2.84 -14.46
N TYR A 247 30.84 2.16 -14.59
CA TYR A 247 30.03 1.74 -13.44
C TYR A 247 30.85 0.93 -12.44
N TYR A 248 31.53 -0.07 -12.96
CA TYR A 248 32.27 -1.03 -12.17
C TYR A 248 33.43 -0.38 -11.42
N ASN A 249 34.19 0.49 -12.11
CA ASN A 249 35.29 1.24 -11.51
C ASN A 249 34.79 2.17 -10.41
N LYS A 250 33.69 2.89 -10.66
CA LYS A 250 33.08 3.78 -9.65
C LYS A 250 32.59 3.00 -8.43
N ALA A 251 32.04 1.80 -8.63
CA ALA A 251 31.63 0.94 -7.54
C ALA A 251 32.81 0.50 -6.66
N LEU A 252 33.94 0.12 -7.26
CA LEU A 252 35.16 -0.23 -6.53
C LEU A 252 35.76 0.97 -5.79
N GLU A 253 35.79 2.14 -6.43
CA GLU A 253 36.24 3.40 -5.82
C GLU A 253 35.40 3.74 -4.58
N SER A 254 34.08 3.66 -4.67
CA SER A 254 33.19 3.94 -3.53
C SER A 254 33.34 2.93 -2.39
N ILE A 255 33.57 1.64 -2.69
CA ILE A 255 33.85 0.63 -1.66
C ILE A 255 35.14 0.99 -0.89
N GLU A 256 36.18 1.38 -1.63
CA GLU A 256 37.48 1.73 -1.05
C GLU A 256 37.42 3.06 -0.28
N GLU A 257 36.63 4.03 -0.73
CA GLU A 257 36.36 5.28 -0.01
C GLU A 257 35.69 5.01 1.35
N ILE A 258 34.66 4.16 1.38
CA ILE A 258 34.03 3.73 2.64
C ILE A 258 35.06 3.04 3.54
N ARG A 259 35.96 2.24 2.96
CA ARG A 259 37.02 1.57 3.73
C ARG A 259 37.94 2.57 4.42
N ILE A 260 38.42 3.56 3.68
CA ILE A 260 39.34 4.59 4.17
C ILE A 260 38.66 5.43 5.25
N ASN A 261 37.38 5.76 5.09
CA ASN A 261 36.63 6.56 6.05
C ASN A 261 36.26 5.79 7.33
N ASN A 262 36.36 4.46 7.35
CA ASN A 262 35.93 3.61 8.48
C ASN A 262 36.99 2.59 8.94
N LEU A 263 38.28 2.91 8.79
CA LEU A 263 39.40 1.99 9.05
C LEU A 263 39.38 1.34 10.45
N GLU A 264 38.93 2.07 11.47
CA GLU A 264 38.88 1.60 12.86
C GLU A 264 37.77 0.57 13.11
N HIS A 265 36.74 0.55 12.27
CA HIS A 265 35.52 -0.23 12.45
C HIS A 265 35.39 -1.39 11.45
N ILE A 266 36.39 -1.60 10.59
CA ILE A 266 36.37 -2.65 9.57
C ILE A 266 37.01 -3.95 10.05
N ASP A 267 36.30 -5.06 9.84
CA ASP A 267 36.89 -6.40 9.87
C ASP A 267 37.72 -6.62 8.60
N LYS A 268 39.05 -6.59 8.75
CA LYS A 268 40.00 -6.69 7.64
C LYS A 268 39.85 -7.97 6.83
N ILE A 269 39.52 -9.10 7.47
CA ILE A 269 39.41 -10.40 6.79
C ILE A 269 38.13 -10.43 5.96
N ARG A 270 37.00 -10.04 6.56
CA ARG A 270 35.71 -9.98 5.86
C ARG A 270 35.72 -8.97 4.74
N TYR A 271 36.31 -7.80 4.97
CA TYR A 271 36.48 -6.80 3.91
C TYR A 271 37.28 -7.35 2.74
N LYS A 272 38.42 -8.01 3.00
CA LYS A 272 39.23 -8.60 1.94
C LYS A 272 38.44 -9.63 1.12
N ILE A 273 37.73 -10.55 1.78
CA ILE A 273 36.89 -11.55 1.10
C ILE A 273 35.81 -10.88 0.24
N PHE A 274 35.16 -9.85 0.79
CA PHE A 274 34.13 -9.09 0.09
C PHE A 274 34.68 -8.32 -1.12
N TYR A 275 35.79 -7.62 -0.94
CA TYR A 275 36.44 -6.85 -1.99
C TYR A 275 36.95 -7.76 -3.10
N ASP A 276 37.65 -8.84 -2.76
CA ASP A 276 38.14 -9.84 -3.73
C ASP A 276 36.96 -10.49 -4.49
N SER A 277 35.84 -10.78 -3.83
CA SER A 277 34.62 -11.28 -4.48
C SER A 277 34.02 -10.26 -5.45
N THR A 278 34.01 -8.99 -5.07
CA THR A 278 33.50 -7.89 -5.90
C THR A 278 34.39 -7.66 -7.12
N VAL A 279 35.71 -7.65 -6.93
CA VAL A 279 36.73 -7.47 -7.98
C VAL A 279 36.70 -8.60 -9.03
N ASN A 280 36.31 -9.80 -8.62
CA ASN A 280 36.22 -10.96 -9.50
C ASN A 280 34.79 -11.20 -10.03
N ASN A 281 33.86 -10.27 -9.81
CA ASN A 281 32.49 -10.41 -10.27
C ASN A 281 32.34 -10.05 -11.76
N GLU A 282 32.60 -11.04 -12.61
CA GLU A 282 32.53 -10.88 -14.07
C GLU A 282 31.13 -10.53 -14.61
N TYR A 283 30.05 -10.87 -13.88
CA TYR A 283 28.69 -10.52 -14.31
C TYR A 283 28.44 -9.01 -14.21
N TYR A 284 28.72 -8.41 -13.04
CA TYR A 284 28.58 -6.96 -12.84
C TYR A 284 29.54 -6.15 -13.69
N LYS A 285 30.71 -6.70 -14.01
CA LYS A 285 31.71 -6.07 -14.86
C LYS A 285 31.27 -5.99 -16.32
N LYS A 286 30.53 -6.98 -16.81
CA LYS A 286 30.06 -7.05 -18.21
C LYS A 286 28.68 -6.44 -18.42
N ASP A 287 27.86 -6.39 -17.37
CA ASP A 287 26.49 -5.89 -17.45
C ASP A 287 26.13 -5.09 -16.19
N PRO A 288 26.09 -3.74 -16.26
CA PRO A 288 25.64 -2.91 -15.14
C PRO A 288 24.14 -3.10 -14.84
N PHE A 289 23.39 -3.75 -15.74
CA PHE A 289 21.97 -4.09 -15.56
C PHE A 289 21.76 -5.50 -15.02
N TYR A 290 22.83 -6.20 -14.63
CA TYR A 290 22.73 -7.52 -14.03
C TYR A 290 21.77 -7.50 -12.82
N LEU A 291 20.81 -8.44 -12.80
CA LEU A 291 19.71 -8.57 -11.83
C LEU A 291 18.69 -7.43 -11.82
N LEU A 292 18.82 -6.42 -12.68
CA LEU A 292 17.78 -5.41 -12.82
C LEU A 292 16.61 -5.96 -13.63
N LYS A 293 15.43 -5.76 -13.06
CA LYS A 293 14.15 -6.05 -13.68
C LYS A 293 13.15 -4.98 -13.30
N SER A 294 12.24 -4.68 -14.22
CA SER A 294 11.02 -3.97 -13.87
C SER A 294 9.97 -4.94 -13.34
N GLU A 295 9.31 -4.58 -12.24
CA GLU A 295 8.33 -5.43 -11.60
C GLU A 295 7.25 -4.62 -10.89
N TYR A 296 6.03 -5.15 -10.88
CA TYR A 296 4.93 -4.63 -10.10
C TYR A 296 4.52 -5.67 -9.06
N ILE A 297 4.29 -5.24 -7.82
CA ILE A 297 3.89 -6.14 -6.74
C ILE A 297 2.70 -5.57 -5.98
N VAL A 298 1.68 -6.40 -5.80
CA VAL A 298 0.50 -6.10 -5.02
C VAL A 298 0.45 -7.04 -3.81
N ILE A 299 0.23 -6.47 -2.62
CA ILE A 299 0.17 -7.26 -1.39
C ILE A 299 -1.27 -7.57 -1.01
N THR A 300 -1.53 -8.83 -0.68
CA THR A 300 -2.76 -9.26 -0.01
C THR A 300 -2.42 -10.26 1.09
N THR A 301 -3.41 -10.65 1.88
CA THR A 301 -3.26 -11.64 2.94
C THR A 301 -4.23 -12.78 2.70
N ASP A 302 -3.73 -14.01 2.65
CA ASP A 302 -4.58 -15.20 2.64
C ASP A 302 -4.75 -15.70 4.08
N ILE A 303 -5.97 -15.59 4.61
CA ILE A 303 -6.28 -16.04 5.98
C ILE A 303 -6.44 -17.55 6.08
N ASN A 304 -6.63 -18.25 4.97
CA ASN A 304 -6.74 -19.70 4.96
C ASN A 304 -5.35 -20.35 5.07
N ALA A 305 -4.40 -19.89 4.25
CA ALA A 305 -2.99 -20.29 4.35
C ALA A 305 -2.20 -19.56 5.45
N LYS A 306 -2.73 -18.44 5.97
CA LYS A 306 -2.13 -17.58 7.00
C LYS A 306 -0.80 -16.95 6.57
N ILE A 307 -0.75 -16.41 5.35
CA ILE A 307 0.46 -15.84 4.76
C ILE A 307 0.25 -14.45 4.16
N LYS A 308 1.34 -13.68 4.10
CA LYS A 308 1.49 -12.54 3.18
C LYS A 308 1.57 -13.11 1.76
N VAL A 309 0.80 -12.57 0.84
CA VAL A 309 0.80 -12.99 -0.57
C VAL A 309 1.25 -11.82 -1.43
N GLU A 310 2.27 -12.07 -2.25
CA GLU A 310 2.86 -11.11 -3.17
C GLU A 310 2.41 -11.44 -4.60
N LEU A 311 1.51 -10.65 -5.17
CA LEU A 311 0.96 -10.88 -6.53
C LEU A 311 1.71 -9.98 -7.54
N PRO A 312 2.15 -10.51 -8.69
CA PRO A 312 1.90 -11.85 -9.23
C PRO A 312 2.88 -12.95 -8.78
N THR A 313 3.94 -12.63 -8.04
CA THR A 313 5.03 -13.58 -7.66
C THR A 313 4.53 -14.92 -7.09
N MET A 314 3.52 -14.87 -6.23
CA MET A 314 2.91 -16.02 -5.54
C MET A 314 1.53 -16.38 -6.14
N ALA A 315 1.15 -15.82 -7.30
CA ALA A 315 -0.15 -16.07 -7.90
C ALA A 315 -0.33 -17.54 -8.31
N ASN A 316 0.77 -18.24 -8.61
CA ASN A 316 0.77 -19.67 -8.94
C ASN A 316 0.32 -20.60 -7.79
N LEU A 317 0.22 -20.10 -6.56
CA LEU A 317 -0.46 -20.81 -5.47
C LEU A 317 -1.97 -20.92 -5.69
N TYR A 318 -2.58 -20.01 -6.45
CA TYR A 318 -4.03 -19.85 -6.50
C TYR A 318 -4.63 -19.96 -7.90
N TRP A 319 -3.86 -19.55 -8.91
CA TRP A 319 -4.18 -19.65 -10.33
C TRP A 319 -3.14 -20.54 -10.99
N SER A 320 -3.60 -21.55 -11.74
CA SER A 320 -2.73 -22.33 -12.63
C SER A 320 -2.09 -21.44 -13.70
N GLU A 321 -1.01 -21.91 -14.31
CA GLU A 321 -0.36 -21.20 -15.42
C GLU A 321 -1.33 -20.89 -16.57
N GLU A 322 -2.29 -21.77 -16.82
CA GLU A 322 -3.31 -21.53 -17.85
C GLU A 322 -4.31 -20.46 -17.42
N GLU A 323 -4.79 -20.48 -16.18
CA GLU A 323 -5.67 -19.42 -15.66
C GLU A 323 -4.99 -18.05 -15.71
N LEU A 324 -3.70 -17.96 -15.34
CA LEU A 324 -2.93 -16.70 -15.33
C LEU A 324 -2.88 -16.01 -16.70
N LYS A 325 -3.02 -16.76 -17.80
CA LYS A 325 -3.07 -16.19 -19.16
C LYS A 325 -4.37 -15.45 -19.45
N HIS A 326 -5.45 -15.75 -18.72
CA HIS A 326 -6.81 -15.30 -19.03
C HIS A 326 -7.41 -14.38 -17.95
N ILE A 327 -6.90 -14.39 -16.72
CA ILE A 327 -7.42 -13.52 -15.66
C ILE A 327 -6.95 -12.08 -15.81
N SER A 328 -7.79 -11.14 -15.38
CA SER A 328 -7.44 -9.73 -15.33
C SER A 328 -6.63 -9.39 -14.07
N PRO A 329 -5.61 -8.51 -14.16
CA PRO A 329 -4.88 -8.04 -12.98
C PRO A 329 -5.75 -7.23 -12.00
N ALA A 330 -6.96 -6.81 -12.41
CA ALA A 330 -7.97 -6.27 -11.50
C ALA A 330 -8.31 -7.23 -10.35
N GLU A 331 -8.20 -8.55 -10.56
CA GLU A 331 -8.40 -9.55 -9.52
C GLU A 331 -7.35 -9.44 -8.39
N PHE A 332 -6.10 -9.10 -8.72
CA PHE A 332 -5.06 -8.89 -7.71
C PHE A 332 -5.34 -7.65 -6.88
N VAL A 333 -5.81 -6.57 -7.51
CA VAL A 333 -6.23 -5.35 -6.80
C VAL A 333 -7.46 -5.64 -5.94
N ARG A 334 -8.44 -6.40 -6.44
CA ARG A 334 -9.63 -6.80 -5.67
C ARG A 334 -9.27 -7.64 -4.45
N ALA A 335 -8.29 -8.53 -4.56
CA ALA A 335 -7.76 -9.28 -3.42
C ALA A 335 -7.14 -8.32 -2.38
N SER A 336 -6.25 -7.42 -2.83
CA SER A 336 -5.59 -6.42 -1.98
C SER A 336 -6.53 -5.39 -1.35
N MET A 337 -7.66 -5.08 -1.98
CA MET A 337 -8.70 -4.15 -1.50
C MET A 337 -9.84 -4.83 -0.72
N SER A 338 -9.66 -6.08 -0.28
CA SER A 338 -10.66 -6.83 0.50
C SER A 338 -10.67 -6.42 1.98
N VAL A 339 -10.92 -5.14 2.27
CA VAL A 339 -10.87 -4.57 3.64
C VAL A 339 -11.82 -5.34 4.58
N PRO A 340 -11.32 -5.98 5.66
CA PRO A 340 -12.13 -6.77 6.56
C PRO A 340 -13.35 -6.02 7.09
N PHE A 341 -14.48 -6.73 7.21
CA PHE A 341 -15.79 -6.22 7.62
C PHE A 341 -16.45 -5.20 6.67
N PHE A 342 -15.68 -4.52 5.81
CA PHE A 342 -16.23 -3.63 4.80
C PHE A 342 -16.53 -4.38 3.49
N PHE A 343 -15.56 -5.11 2.94
CA PHE A 343 -15.73 -5.96 1.78
C PHE A 343 -15.83 -7.44 2.16
N GLU A 344 -16.52 -8.23 1.35
CA GLU A 344 -16.43 -9.68 1.40
C GLU A 344 -14.99 -10.09 1.02
N PRO A 345 -14.37 -11.04 1.76
CA PRO A 345 -13.08 -11.60 1.37
C PRO A 345 -13.16 -12.13 -0.07
N MET A 346 -12.17 -11.79 -0.90
CA MET A 346 -12.10 -12.36 -2.23
C MET A 346 -11.73 -13.84 -2.12
N GLN A 347 -12.55 -14.71 -2.69
CA GLN A 347 -12.31 -16.15 -2.68
C GLN A 347 -11.90 -16.62 -4.08
N LYS A 348 -10.80 -17.38 -4.14
CA LYS A 348 -10.35 -18.05 -5.37
C LYS A 348 -10.31 -19.54 -5.12
N ALA A 349 -11.18 -20.30 -5.81
CA ALA A 349 -11.11 -21.76 -5.81
C ALA A 349 -9.77 -22.21 -6.42
N ILE A 350 -9.09 -23.15 -5.77
CA ILE A 350 -7.78 -23.65 -6.17
C ILE A 350 -7.96 -25.02 -6.84
N ASN A 351 -7.47 -25.16 -8.08
CA ASN A 351 -7.43 -26.47 -8.72
C ASN A 351 -6.24 -27.28 -8.17
N LYS A 352 -6.46 -27.98 -7.05
CA LYS A 352 -5.44 -28.82 -6.39
C LYS A 352 -4.91 -29.99 -7.26
N ASN A 353 -5.61 -30.32 -8.34
CA ASN A 353 -5.21 -31.39 -9.25
C ASN A 353 -4.26 -30.89 -10.34
N ASP A 354 -4.13 -29.57 -10.52
CA ASP A 354 -3.21 -28.97 -11.48
C ASP A 354 -1.75 -29.12 -11.02
N ASP A 355 -0.86 -29.48 -11.94
CA ASP A 355 0.54 -29.76 -11.61
C ASP A 355 1.35 -28.50 -11.32
N SER A 356 1.04 -27.37 -11.99
CA SER A 356 1.68 -26.09 -11.70
C SER A 356 1.35 -25.59 -10.29
N VAL A 357 0.09 -25.78 -9.87
CA VAL A 357 -0.37 -25.45 -8.51
C VAL A 357 0.29 -26.36 -7.47
N LYS A 358 0.33 -27.68 -7.68
CA LYS A 358 1.01 -28.62 -6.75
C LYS A 358 2.48 -28.25 -6.58
N TYR A 359 3.17 -27.96 -7.67
CA TYR A 359 4.57 -27.54 -7.64
C TYR A 359 4.74 -26.25 -6.84
N ALA A 360 3.89 -25.23 -7.08
CA ALA A 360 3.93 -23.97 -6.36
C ALA A 360 3.73 -24.15 -4.85
N TRP A 361 2.72 -24.92 -4.42
CA TRP A 361 2.48 -25.20 -3.00
C TRP A 361 3.61 -25.99 -2.35
N LYS A 362 4.25 -26.90 -3.10
CA LYS A 362 5.44 -27.59 -2.61
C LYS A 362 6.63 -26.65 -2.48
N PHE A 363 6.84 -25.76 -3.45
CA PHE A 363 7.98 -24.83 -3.47
C PHE A 363 7.87 -23.76 -2.39
N TRP A 364 6.75 -23.03 -2.34
CA TRP A 364 6.57 -21.89 -1.43
C TRP A 364 6.21 -22.32 -0.01
N MET A 365 5.38 -23.36 0.12
CA MET A 365 4.74 -23.72 1.40
C MET A 365 5.19 -25.08 1.93
N ASN A 366 6.07 -25.80 1.22
CA ASN A 366 6.47 -27.18 1.55
C ASN A 366 5.26 -28.10 1.82
N THR A 367 4.13 -27.85 1.16
CA THR A 367 2.85 -28.52 1.44
C THR A 367 2.66 -29.74 0.54
N LEU A 368 2.08 -30.81 1.09
CA LEU A 368 1.71 -32.01 0.32
C LEU A 368 0.42 -31.75 -0.49
N PRO A 369 0.26 -32.33 -1.69
CA PRO A 369 -0.91 -32.08 -2.56
C PRO A 369 -2.28 -32.27 -1.89
N GLU A 370 -2.40 -33.26 -1.00
CA GLU A 370 -3.62 -33.55 -0.24
C GLU A 370 -3.99 -32.48 0.78
N ASN A 371 -3.03 -31.68 1.22
CA ASN A 371 -3.18 -30.60 2.21
C ASN A 371 -3.33 -29.22 1.57
N ILE A 372 -3.34 -29.14 0.24
CA ILE A 372 -3.61 -27.88 -0.46
C ILE A 372 -5.04 -27.45 -0.15
N ASN A 373 -5.18 -26.23 0.35
CA ASN A 373 -6.47 -25.63 0.65
C ASN A 373 -7.34 -25.60 -0.62
N PRO A 374 -8.65 -25.87 -0.53
CA PRO A 374 -9.54 -25.88 -1.70
C PRO A 374 -9.79 -24.48 -2.28
N ALA A 375 -9.53 -23.42 -1.50
CA ALA A 375 -9.65 -22.04 -1.93
C ALA A 375 -8.69 -21.13 -1.15
N GLY A 376 -8.19 -20.09 -1.82
CA GLY A 376 -7.57 -18.94 -1.17
C GLY A 376 -8.64 -17.98 -0.68
N VAL A 377 -8.46 -17.43 0.53
CA VAL A 377 -9.40 -16.47 1.12
C VAL A 377 -8.63 -15.18 1.39
N PHE A 378 -8.75 -14.23 0.46
CA PHE A 378 -7.97 -13.00 0.49
C PHE A 378 -8.68 -11.89 1.24
N ILE A 379 -7.93 -11.23 2.10
CA ILE A 379 -8.29 -9.97 2.74
C ILE A 379 -7.25 -8.89 2.40
N ASP A 380 -7.55 -7.65 2.76
CA ASP A 380 -6.65 -6.52 2.56
C ASP A 380 -5.26 -6.79 3.17
N GLY A 381 -4.22 -6.53 2.36
CA GLY A 381 -2.84 -6.82 2.70
C GLY A 381 -2.33 -6.05 3.91
N GLY A 382 -2.97 -4.91 4.24
CA GLY A 382 -2.66 -4.11 5.41
C GLY A 382 -2.82 -4.88 6.72
N SER A 383 -3.54 -6.00 6.71
CA SER A 383 -3.65 -6.92 7.85
C SER A 383 -2.31 -7.51 8.31
N ILE A 384 -1.34 -7.67 7.40
CA ILE A 384 0.02 -8.17 7.70
C ILE A 384 1.10 -7.15 7.32
N SER A 385 1.03 -6.58 6.12
CA SER A 385 2.02 -5.63 5.58
C SER A 385 1.32 -4.52 4.80
N ASN A 386 1.15 -3.38 5.46
CA ASN A 386 0.49 -2.20 4.90
C ASN A 386 1.45 -1.37 4.04
N PHE A 387 2.75 -1.46 4.32
CA PHE A 387 3.81 -0.73 3.64
C PHE A 387 4.98 -1.67 3.29
N PRO A 388 4.93 -2.35 2.13
CA PRO A 388 5.79 -3.49 1.82
C PRO A 388 7.15 -3.07 1.26
N ILE A 389 7.87 -2.24 2.03
CA ILE A 389 9.17 -1.70 1.66
C ILE A 389 10.28 -2.77 1.74
N ASP A 390 10.04 -3.83 2.51
CA ASP A 390 10.90 -5.00 2.64
C ASP A 390 11.13 -5.72 1.30
N LEU A 391 10.15 -5.66 0.38
CA LEU A 391 10.22 -6.32 -0.92
C LEU A 391 11.44 -5.94 -1.77
N PHE A 392 11.87 -4.68 -1.65
CA PHE A 392 12.95 -4.12 -2.46
C PHE A 392 14.24 -3.95 -1.66
N HIS A 393 14.32 -4.56 -0.47
CA HIS A 393 15.56 -4.68 0.26
C HIS A 393 16.43 -5.81 -0.31
N ALA A 394 17.56 -5.45 -0.89
CA ALA A 394 18.53 -6.39 -1.45
C ALA A 394 19.90 -6.23 -0.78
N THR A 395 20.33 -7.26 -0.05
CA THR A 395 21.60 -7.29 0.70
C THR A 395 22.80 -7.63 -0.19
N ASP A 396 22.54 -8.29 -1.32
CA ASP A 396 23.57 -8.76 -2.25
C ASP A 396 24.04 -7.69 -3.24
N ILE A 397 23.29 -6.59 -3.38
CA ILE A 397 23.68 -5.46 -4.21
C ILE A 397 24.68 -4.60 -3.42
N PHE A 398 25.96 -4.68 -3.80
CA PHE A 398 27.04 -3.95 -3.15
C PHE A 398 27.14 -2.48 -3.58
N TYR A 399 26.56 -2.11 -4.72
CA TYR A 399 26.53 -0.74 -5.21
C TYR A 399 25.11 -0.37 -5.68
N PRO A 400 24.41 0.53 -4.98
CA PRO A 400 23.07 0.97 -5.35
C PRO A 400 23.09 1.76 -6.66
N ARG A 401 22.30 1.32 -7.64
CA ARG A 401 22.16 1.97 -8.95
C ARG A 401 20.96 2.92 -9.02
N MET A 402 19.98 2.71 -8.15
CA MET A 402 18.77 3.50 -8.02
C MET A 402 18.31 3.50 -6.55
N PRO A 403 17.57 4.52 -6.11
CA PRO A 403 17.01 4.56 -4.76
C PRO A 403 15.67 3.84 -4.69
N LEU A 404 15.28 3.53 -3.45
CA LEU A 404 13.95 3.12 -3.06
C LEU A 404 13.22 4.32 -2.44
N PHE A 405 12.12 4.74 -3.06
CA PHE A 405 11.23 5.78 -2.57
C PHE A 405 9.96 5.16 -2.00
N GLY A 406 9.59 5.61 -0.81
CA GLY A 406 8.47 5.10 -0.06
C GLY A 406 7.53 6.23 0.34
N VAL A 407 6.23 6.03 0.17
CA VAL A 407 5.22 6.99 0.64
C VAL A 407 4.28 6.34 1.66
N GLN A 408 4.25 6.92 2.85
CA GLN A 408 3.36 6.55 3.95
C GLN A 408 2.23 7.57 4.11
N LEU A 409 1.10 7.13 4.65
CA LEU A 409 -0.09 7.94 4.84
C LEU A 409 -0.43 8.02 6.33
N THR A 410 -0.67 9.22 6.83
CA THR A 410 -1.07 9.47 8.22
C THR A 410 -2.23 10.45 8.29
N SER A 411 -2.89 10.52 9.45
CA SER A 411 -3.93 11.53 9.75
C SER A 411 -3.61 12.29 11.03
N ASP A 412 -4.28 13.42 11.24
CA ASP A 412 -4.17 14.18 12.50
C ASP A 412 -4.55 13.31 13.71
N SER A 413 -5.51 12.40 13.56
CA SER A 413 -5.86 11.45 14.63
C SER A 413 -4.76 10.44 14.93
N ASP A 414 -4.01 10.01 13.92
CA ASP A 414 -2.91 9.06 14.10
C ASP A 414 -1.75 9.75 14.84
N LEU A 415 -1.38 10.96 14.41
CA LEU A 415 -0.37 11.81 15.07
C LEU A 415 -0.72 12.11 16.53
N LEU A 416 -1.98 12.44 16.82
CA LEU A 416 -2.45 12.65 18.20
C LEU A 416 -2.41 11.37 19.05
N SER A 417 -2.47 10.20 18.40
CA SER A 417 -2.46 8.87 19.04
C SER A 417 -1.07 8.23 19.17
N GLU A 418 -0.01 8.85 18.62
CA GLU A 418 1.39 8.39 18.79
C GLU A 418 1.84 8.40 20.26
N LYS A 419 1.17 9.18 21.12
CA LYS A 419 1.20 8.93 22.56
C LYS A 419 0.47 7.61 22.83
N GLY A 420 1.25 6.53 22.91
CA GLY A 420 0.76 5.17 23.12
C GLY A 420 -0.39 5.10 24.13
N LYS A 421 -1.37 4.25 23.84
CA LYS A 421 -2.56 4.10 24.67
C LYS A 421 -2.18 3.62 26.07
N THR A 422 -2.80 4.19 27.10
CA THR A 422 -2.57 3.73 28.48
C THR A 422 -3.18 2.33 28.69
N ALA A 423 -2.68 1.58 29.68
CA ALA A 423 -3.23 0.26 30.04
C ALA A 423 -4.75 0.31 30.26
N SER A 424 -5.25 1.38 30.90
CA SER A 424 -6.68 1.63 31.12
C SER A 424 -7.46 1.79 29.81
N GLN A 425 -6.88 2.43 28.79
CA GLN A 425 -7.50 2.56 27.47
C GLN A 425 -7.48 1.24 26.69
N VAL A 426 -6.37 0.50 26.75
CA VAL A 426 -6.23 -0.79 26.06
C VAL A 426 -7.19 -1.83 26.65
N LEU A 427 -7.26 -1.94 27.98
CA LEU A 427 -8.06 -2.92 28.71
C LEU A 427 -9.50 -2.47 29.00
N LYS A 428 -9.94 -1.33 28.43
CA LYS A 428 -11.25 -0.72 28.70
C LYS A 428 -12.43 -1.68 28.51
N SER A 429 -12.35 -2.59 27.54
CA SER A 429 -13.36 -3.62 27.29
C SER A 429 -12.75 -4.80 26.53
N PRO A 430 -13.37 -6.00 26.56
CA PRO A 430 -12.92 -7.13 25.75
C PRO A 430 -12.84 -6.82 24.25
N LEU A 431 -13.76 -6.00 23.72
CA LEU A 431 -13.72 -5.55 22.32
C LEU A 431 -12.57 -4.57 22.06
N SER A 432 -12.31 -3.64 23.01
CA SER A 432 -11.15 -2.75 22.93
C SER A 432 -9.84 -3.54 22.94
N TYR A 433 -9.73 -4.53 23.83
CA TYR A 433 -8.57 -5.40 23.92
C TYR A 433 -8.34 -6.18 22.61
N ALA A 434 -9.37 -6.86 22.10
CA ALA A 434 -9.30 -7.57 20.82
C ALA A 434 -8.95 -6.64 19.64
N GLY A 435 -9.56 -5.46 19.57
CA GLY A 435 -9.26 -4.46 18.55
C GLY A 435 -7.82 -3.94 18.61
N ASN A 436 -7.26 -3.77 19.82
CA ASN A 436 -5.86 -3.39 19.98
C ASN A 436 -4.90 -4.53 19.59
N ILE A 437 -5.22 -5.81 19.88
CA ILE A 437 -4.43 -6.95 19.38
C ILE A 437 -4.39 -6.94 17.84
N ILE A 438 -5.56 -6.80 17.20
CA ILE A 438 -5.66 -6.74 15.73
C ILE A 438 -4.87 -5.55 15.17
N SER A 439 -4.99 -4.38 15.82
CA SER A 439 -4.24 -3.18 15.43
C SER A 439 -2.72 -3.34 15.59
N THR A 440 -2.25 -4.13 16.56
CA THR A 440 -0.82 -4.42 16.75
C THR A 440 -0.29 -5.39 15.71
N LEU A 441 -1.11 -6.34 15.26
CA LEU A 441 -0.76 -7.26 14.17
C LEU A 441 -0.71 -6.53 12.82
N LYS A 442 -1.57 -5.53 12.64
CA LYS A 442 -1.59 -4.66 11.45
C LYS A 442 -0.25 -3.92 11.29
N GLY A 443 0.48 -4.18 10.21
CA GLY A 443 1.77 -3.53 9.93
C GLY A 443 2.91 -3.94 10.87
N PHE A 444 2.75 -5.06 11.61
CA PHE A 444 3.82 -5.58 12.48
C PHE A 444 5.09 -5.88 11.70
N ASN A 445 4.97 -6.56 10.55
CA ASN A 445 6.12 -6.89 9.70
C ASN A 445 6.87 -5.63 9.26
N ASP A 446 6.13 -4.61 8.82
CA ASP A 446 6.69 -3.35 8.35
C ASP A 446 7.44 -2.64 9.48
N LYS A 447 6.84 -2.59 10.68
CA LYS A 447 7.46 -1.99 11.87
C LYS A 447 8.71 -2.75 12.30
N THR A 448 8.68 -4.08 12.33
CA THR A 448 9.86 -4.90 12.66
C THR A 448 10.98 -4.69 11.65
N PHE A 449 10.67 -4.66 10.36
CA PHE A 449 11.64 -4.40 9.31
C PHE A 449 12.26 -3.00 9.46
N LEU A 450 11.44 -1.97 9.59
CA LEU A 450 11.90 -0.59 9.69
C LEU A 450 12.66 -0.27 10.98
N THR A 451 12.33 -0.96 12.08
CA THR A 451 13.11 -0.87 13.33
C THR A 451 14.51 -1.46 13.13
N LYS A 452 14.64 -2.55 12.36
CA LYS A 452 15.94 -3.14 12.05
C LYS A 452 16.73 -2.34 11.01
N HIS A 453 16.04 -1.69 10.07
CA HIS A 453 16.63 -0.97 8.94
C HIS A 453 16.22 0.51 8.97
N THR A 454 16.61 1.24 10.02
CA THR A 454 16.27 2.65 10.23
C THR A 454 16.76 3.58 9.13
N PHE A 455 17.74 3.14 8.33
CA PHE A 455 18.12 3.76 7.05
C PHE A 455 16.91 4.21 6.21
N TYR A 456 15.88 3.35 6.06
CA TYR A 456 14.76 3.65 5.18
C TYR A 456 13.93 4.84 5.69
N HIS A 457 13.77 4.98 7.01
CA HIS A 457 13.08 6.13 7.60
C HIS A 457 13.80 7.44 7.33
N LEU A 458 15.14 7.43 7.30
CA LEU A 458 15.94 8.63 7.13
C LEU A 458 16.08 9.05 5.66
N PHE A 459 16.18 8.08 4.75
CA PHE A 459 16.63 8.34 3.38
C PHE A 459 15.64 7.93 2.29
N SER A 460 14.58 7.17 2.61
CA SER A 460 13.70 6.56 1.60
C SER A 460 12.23 6.93 1.75
N ILE A 461 11.75 7.26 2.95
CA ILE A 461 10.33 7.36 3.25
C ILE A 461 9.91 8.82 3.45
N GLN A 462 8.82 9.20 2.79
CA GLN A 462 8.08 10.43 3.08
C GLN A 462 6.67 10.10 3.58
N THR A 463 6.24 10.78 4.64
CA THR A 463 4.88 10.68 5.16
C THR A 463 4.01 11.82 4.62
N VAL A 464 2.78 11.50 4.22
CA VAL A 464 1.76 12.48 3.81
C VAL A 464 0.68 12.57 4.88
N ASN A 465 0.55 13.75 5.49
CA ASN A 465 -0.56 14.02 6.42
C ASN A 465 -1.85 14.32 5.64
N CYS A 466 -2.81 13.39 5.71
CA CYS A 466 -4.14 13.44 5.12
C CYS A 466 -5.16 14.27 5.94
N GLY A 467 -4.70 14.97 6.97
CA GLY A 467 -5.49 15.88 7.80
C GLY A 467 -6.53 15.15 8.66
N SER A 468 -7.73 15.72 8.72
CA SER A 468 -8.86 15.16 9.49
C SER A 468 -9.69 14.12 8.72
N SER A 469 -9.33 13.85 7.46
CA SER A 469 -10.00 12.86 6.61
C SER A 469 -9.93 11.47 7.23
N SER A 470 -10.92 10.63 6.96
CA SER A 470 -10.89 9.21 7.33
C SER A 470 -10.60 8.36 6.09
N TRP A 471 -9.68 7.41 6.22
CA TRP A 471 -9.34 6.45 5.17
C TRP A 471 -10.51 5.54 4.75
N LEU A 472 -11.61 5.50 5.53
CA LEU A 472 -12.87 4.82 5.22
C LEU A 472 -13.98 5.76 4.73
N ASN A 473 -13.68 7.03 4.39
CA ASN A 473 -14.69 7.97 3.89
C ASN A 473 -15.02 7.75 2.40
N PHE A 474 -15.84 6.74 2.09
CA PHE A 474 -16.28 6.47 0.71
C PHE A 474 -17.21 7.54 0.13
N PHE A 475 -17.69 8.50 0.92
CA PHE A 475 -18.55 9.60 0.47
C PHE A 475 -17.76 10.88 0.19
N MET A 476 -16.46 10.74 -0.05
CA MET A 476 -15.53 11.84 -0.28
C MET A 476 -15.93 12.65 -1.51
N LYS A 477 -15.95 13.98 -1.35
CA LYS A 477 -16.23 14.92 -2.44
C LYS A 477 -15.00 15.13 -3.32
N ARG A 478 -15.21 15.68 -4.53
CA ARG A 478 -14.11 15.99 -5.45
C ARG A 478 -13.09 16.95 -4.80
N ASP A 479 -13.55 17.99 -4.12
CA ASP A 479 -12.67 18.97 -3.46
C ASP A 479 -11.76 18.33 -2.39
N GLU A 480 -12.27 17.32 -1.65
CA GLU A 480 -11.48 16.56 -0.68
C GLU A 480 -10.42 15.68 -1.37
N LYS A 481 -10.73 15.11 -2.54
CA LYS A 481 -9.74 14.40 -3.36
C LYS A 481 -8.66 15.35 -3.88
N GLU A 482 -9.05 16.56 -4.30
CA GLU A 482 -8.15 17.62 -4.74
C GLU A 482 -7.23 18.08 -3.60
N GLU A 483 -7.75 18.22 -2.39
CA GLU A 483 -6.96 18.53 -1.19
C GLU A 483 -5.92 17.43 -0.91
N LEU A 484 -6.34 16.16 -0.90
CA LEU A 484 -5.44 15.03 -0.69
C LEU A 484 -4.35 14.95 -1.76
N PHE A 485 -4.71 15.16 -3.03
CA PHE A 485 -3.75 15.23 -4.13
C PHE A 485 -2.71 16.33 -3.90
N ASN A 486 -3.14 17.52 -3.49
CA ASN A 486 -2.22 18.62 -3.19
C ASN A 486 -1.31 18.32 -1.99
N ARG A 487 -1.82 17.68 -0.93
CA ARG A 487 -1.01 17.25 0.22
C ARG A 487 0.08 16.25 -0.20
N GLY A 488 -0.29 15.27 -1.02
CA GLY A 488 0.66 14.31 -1.59
C GLY A 488 1.74 14.99 -2.45
N PHE A 489 1.32 15.92 -3.31
CA PHE A 489 2.22 16.69 -4.15
C PHE A 489 3.23 17.52 -3.33
N GLN A 490 2.75 18.25 -2.32
CA GLN A 490 3.60 19.05 -1.45
C GLN A 490 4.61 18.20 -0.67
N ALA A 491 4.22 16.98 -0.26
CA ALA A 491 5.11 16.05 0.41
C ALA A 491 6.19 15.49 -0.54
N ALA A 492 5.86 15.24 -1.82
CA ALA A 492 6.86 14.88 -2.82
C ALA A 492 7.90 15.99 -3.02
N LEU A 493 7.47 17.26 -3.06
CA LEU A 493 8.40 18.38 -3.15
C LEU A 493 9.35 18.45 -1.94
N ASP A 494 8.82 18.25 -0.72
CA ASP A 494 9.66 18.23 0.48
C ASP A 494 10.68 17.09 0.44
N PHE A 495 10.24 15.90 0.05
CA PHE A 495 11.10 14.74 -0.08
C PHE A 495 12.23 14.99 -1.09
N LEU A 496 11.90 15.42 -2.31
CA LEU A 496 12.88 15.68 -3.36
C LEU A 496 13.82 16.84 -3.01
N ASN A 497 13.31 17.87 -2.32
CA ASN A 497 14.13 18.98 -1.85
C ASN A 497 15.18 18.54 -0.82
N ASN A 498 14.88 17.52 0.00
CA ASN A 498 15.78 17.04 1.06
C ASN A 498 16.60 15.81 0.67
N PHE A 499 16.21 15.10 -0.40
CA PHE A 499 16.91 13.91 -0.86
C PHE A 499 18.28 14.25 -1.47
N GLU A 500 19.31 13.49 -1.08
CA GLU A 500 20.68 13.60 -1.59
C GLU A 500 21.17 12.22 -2.05
N TRP A 501 21.36 12.04 -3.37
CA TRP A 501 21.64 10.74 -3.97
C TRP A 501 22.98 10.13 -3.56
N ASP A 502 24.05 10.93 -3.49
CA ASP A 502 25.36 10.42 -3.11
C ASP A 502 25.41 10.00 -1.64
N GLN A 503 24.73 10.74 -0.76
CA GLN A 503 24.57 10.35 0.64
C GLN A 503 23.76 9.05 0.74
N TYR A 504 22.65 8.94 0.01
CA TYR A 504 21.85 7.72 -0.04
C TYR A 504 22.69 6.51 -0.45
N LYS A 505 23.47 6.62 -1.52
CA LYS A 505 24.34 5.53 -2.02
C LYS A 505 25.32 5.07 -0.95
N CYS A 506 26.05 6.01 -0.35
CA CYS A 506 27.05 5.71 0.68
C CYS A 506 26.41 4.98 1.87
N GLU A 507 25.31 5.51 2.40
CA GLU A 507 24.61 4.94 3.56
C GLU A 507 24.00 3.56 3.25
N ARG A 508 23.48 3.34 2.03
CA ARG A 508 23.03 2.00 1.59
C ARG A 508 24.17 1.00 1.50
N MET A 509 25.33 1.41 0.98
CA MET A 509 26.51 0.54 0.90
C MET A 509 27.00 0.17 2.32
N MET A 510 27.03 1.13 3.23
CA MET A 510 27.36 0.87 4.64
C MET A 510 26.35 -0.08 5.30
N LEU A 511 25.05 0.05 5.03
CA LEU A 511 24.02 -0.88 5.52
C LEU A 511 24.33 -2.33 5.07
N SER A 512 24.60 -2.55 3.78
CA SER A 512 24.97 -3.88 3.25
C SER A 512 26.26 -4.42 3.90
N MET A 513 27.27 -3.56 4.09
CA MET A 513 28.52 -3.94 4.76
C MET A 513 28.31 -4.30 6.24
N LYS A 514 27.43 -3.60 6.96
CA LYS A 514 27.07 -3.92 8.36
C LYS A 514 26.35 -5.27 8.45
N GLU A 515 25.42 -5.56 7.56
CA GLU A 515 24.70 -6.85 7.51
C GLU A 515 25.64 -8.04 7.23
N LYS A 516 26.67 -7.82 6.40
CA LYS A 516 27.75 -8.80 6.15
C LYS A 516 28.79 -8.84 7.28
N LYS A 517 28.61 -8.00 8.31
CA LYS A 517 29.51 -7.75 9.45
C LYS A 517 30.93 -7.36 9.03
N ILE A 518 31.05 -6.69 7.88
CA ILE A 518 32.31 -6.11 7.38
C ILE A 518 32.62 -4.84 8.17
N LEU A 519 31.59 -4.00 8.34
CA LEU A 519 31.60 -2.88 9.27
C LEU A 519 31.01 -3.34 10.60
N LYS A 520 31.65 -2.98 11.71
CA LYS A 520 31.10 -3.19 13.05
C LYS A 520 29.85 -2.32 13.24
N GLU A 521 28.87 -2.86 13.95
CA GLU A 521 27.74 -2.09 14.48
C GLU A 521 28.29 -1.19 15.59
N GLU A 522 28.36 0.11 15.36
CA GLU A 522 28.53 1.10 16.44
C GLU A 522 27.21 1.82 16.68
N ASP A 523 27.07 2.41 17.88
CA ASP A 523 26.09 3.43 18.26
C ASP A 523 26.30 4.73 17.45
N THR A 524 26.39 4.65 16.12
CA THR A 524 26.26 5.81 15.25
C THR A 524 24.85 6.37 15.42
N LYS A 525 24.71 7.68 15.66
CA LYS A 525 23.42 8.38 15.87
C LYS A 525 22.33 8.07 14.82
N THR A 526 22.70 7.52 13.68
CA THR A 526 21.83 7.32 12.53
C THR A 526 21.29 5.90 12.35
N VAL A 527 21.72 4.88 13.10
CA VAL A 527 21.15 3.54 12.89
C VAL A 527 21.22 2.67 14.16
N GLY A 528 20.09 2.57 14.86
CA GLY A 528 19.76 1.52 15.83
C GLY A 528 18.37 0.98 15.54
#